data_AF-T0VIF0-F1
#
_entry.id   AF-T0VIF0-F1
#
_cell.length_a   1.000
_cell.length_b   1.000
_cell.length_c   1.000
_cell.angle_alpha   90.00
_cell.angle_beta   90.00
_cell.angle_gamma   90.00
#
_symmetry.space_group_name_H-M   'P 1'
#
loop_
_entity.id
_entity.type
_entity.pdbx_description
1 polymer ?
#
loop_
_entity_poly.entity_id
_entity_poly.type
_entity_poly.pdbx_seq_one_letter_code
_entity_poly.pdbx_strand_id
1 'polypeptide(L)'
;MQEQAFFEIKEEKNKGFKFRRILPIPTVEWTDYDDKVMIRFNQDIIPYLIELKQNFTKYALSEIMELNSKYSIILYKWLSMNYNQYEHYS
;
A
#
# COMPACT_ATOMS: atom_id res chain seq x y z
N MET A 1 3.94 -16.38 -16.06
CA MET A 1 3.21 -16.35 -14.77
C MET A 1 3.28 -14.92 -14.25
N GLN A 2 2.14 -14.26 -14.08
CA GLN A 2 2.07 -12.92 -13.51
C GLN A 2 2.36 -13.05 -12.01
N GLU A 3 3.46 -12.48 -11.54
CA GLU A 3 3.80 -12.53 -10.11
C GLU A 3 2.68 -11.84 -9.32
N GLN A 4 2.03 -12.58 -8.44
CA GLN A 4 1.06 -12.01 -7.49
C GLN A 4 1.80 -10.99 -6.62
N ALA A 5 1.19 -9.82 -6.37
CA ALA A 5 1.80 -8.83 -5.48
C ALA A 5 1.96 -9.43 -4.09
N PHE A 6 3.20 -9.52 -3.59
CA PHE A 6 3.52 -10.00 -2.24
C PHE A 6 4.41 -8.99 -1.53
N PHE A 7 4.35 -8.99 -0.20
CA PHE A 7 5.26 -8.27 0.67
C PHE A 7 6.39 -9.20 1.07
N GLU A 8 7.62 -8.76 0.89
CA GLU A 8 8.80 -9.44 1.41
C GLU A 8 9.33 -8.67 2.62
N ILE A 9 9.40 -9.37 3.75
CA ILE A 9 9.87 -8.82 5.01
C ILE A 9 11.15 -9.54 5.41
N LYS A 10 12.17 -8.74 5.71
CA LYS A 10 13.45 -9.20 6.23
C LYS A 10 13.56 -8.75 7.69
N GLU A 11 13.56 -9.69 8.61
CA GLU A 11 13.77 -9.44 10.04
C GLU A 11 15.18 -9.86 10.45
N GLU A 12 15.89 -8.98 11.15
CA GLU A 12 17.15 -9.34 11.78
C GLU A 12 16.90 -10.03 13.13
N LYS A 13 17.51 -11.18 13.33
CA LYS A 13 17.57 -11.86 14.63
C LYS A 13 19.03 -12.08 14.99
N ASN A 14 19.31 -12.21 16.29
CA ASN A 14 20.64 -12.37 16.90
C ASN A 14 21.61 -13.37 16.21
N LYS A 15 21.16 -14.25 15.30
CA LYS A 15 21.96 -15.23 14.55
C LYS A 15 21.80 -15.16 13.02
N GLY A 16 21.15 -14.15 12.45
CA GLY A 16 20.96 -14.00 11.00
C GLY A 16 19.63 -13.35 10.59
N PHE A 17 19.26 -13.48 9.33
CA PHE A 17 18.05 -12.88 8.77
C PHE A 17 16.93 -13.91 8.58
N LYS A 18 15.70 -13.53 8.96
CA LYS A 18 14.48 -14.26 8.66
C LYS A 18 13.74 -13.56 7.53
N PHE A 19 13.52 -14.28 6.44
CA PHE A 19 12.74 -13.81 5.29
C PHE A 19 11.31 -14.33 5.39
N ARG A 20 10.33 -13.44 5.22
CA ARG A 20 8.90 -13.79 5.18
C ARG A 20 8.28 -13.20 3.92
N ARG A 21 7.48 -14.01 3.22
CA ARG A 21 6.65 -13.56 2.10
C ARG A 21 5.19 -13.58 2.52
N ILE A 22 4.51 -12.44 2.41
CA ILE A 22 3.11 -12.27 2.81
C ILE A 22 2.29 -11.88 1.59
N LEU A 23 1.23 -12.62 1.31
CA LEU A 23 0.21 -12.22 0.34
C LEU A 23 -0.73 -11.20 1.01
N PRO A 24 -0.88 -9.98 0.50
CA PRO A 24 -1.61 -8.91 1.18
C PRO A 24 -3.13 -9.04 1.06
N ILE A 25 -3.61 -9.51 -0.08
CA ILE A 25 -5.03 -9.64 -0.39
C ILE A 25 -5.30 -11.12 -0.71
N PRO A 26 -5.60 -11.95 0.30
CA PRO A 26 -5.89 -13.37 0.09
C PRO A 26 -7.27 -13.62 -0.51
N THR A 27 -8.23 -12.69 -0.34
CA THR A 27 -9.62 -12.92 -0.77
C THR A 27 -10.23 -11.65 -1.34
N VAL A 28 -10.84 -11.79 -2.50
CA VAL A 28 -11.67 -10.78 -3.17
C VAL A 28 -12.97 -11.44 -3.56
N GLU A 29 -14.09 -10.85 -3.15
CA GLU A 29 -15.44 -11.31 -3.46
C GLU A 29 -16.20 -10.17 -4.15
N TRP A 30 -16.88 -10.49 -5.25
CA TRP A 30 -17.78 -9.58 -5.93
C TRP A 30 -18.90 -10.38 -6.57
N THR A 31 -20.00 -9.71 -6.88
CA THR A 31 -21.16 -10.29 -7.54
C THR A 31 -21.46 -9.47 -8.79
N ASP A 32 -22.02 -10.09 -9.81
CA ASP A 32 -22.42 -9.42 -11.06
C ASP A 32 -23.74 -8.65 -10.92
N TYR A 33 -24.50 -8.90 -9.85
CA TYR A 33 -25.81 -8.29 -9.58
C TYR A 33 -25.80 -7.18 -8.51
N ASP A 34 -24.65 -6.87 -7.92
CA ASP A 34 -24.48 -5.78 -6.93
C ASP A 34 -23.14 -5.08 -7.19
N ASP A 35 -23.12 -3.76 -7.10
CA ASP A 35 -21.92 -2.93 -7.37
C ASP A 35 -20.93 -2.93 -6.19
N LYS A 36 -20.92 -4.01 -5.40
CA LYS A 36 -20.08 -4.14 -4.21
C LYS A 36 -18.93 -5.10 -4.46
N VAL A 37 -17.75 -4.66 -4.05
CA VAL A 37 -16.53 -5.48 -4.00
C VAL A 37 -16.07 -5.56 -2.55
N MET A 38 -15.88 -6.78 -2.07
CA MET A 38 -15.32 -7.07 -0.76
C MET A 38 -13.87 -7.52 -0.92
N ILE A 39 -12.97 -6.85 -0.21
CA ILE A 39 -11.55 -7.17 -0.17
C ILE A 39 -11.19 -7.48 1.28
N ARG A 40 -10.65 -8.68 1.52
CA ARG A 40 -10.12 -9.04 2.83
C ARG A 40 -8.59 -8.96 2.80
N PHE A 41 -8.03 -8.10 3.65
CA PHE A 41 -6.60 -8.04 3.87
C PHE A 41 -6.13 -9.22 4.74
N ASN A 42 -4.91 -9.68 4.49
CA ASN A 42 -4.25 -10.64 5.35
C ASN A 42 -3.96 -10.02 6.72
N GLN A 43 -4.31 -10.71 7.81
CA GLN A 43 -4.04 -10.24 9.17
C GLN A 43 -2.53 -10.01 9.41
N ASP A 44 -1.67 -10.79 8.75
CA ASP A 44 -0.22 -10.63 8.88
C ASP A 44 0.30 -9.29 8.34
N ILE A 45 -0.47 -8.60 7.48
CA ILE A 45 -0.10 -7.28 6.94
C ILE A 45 -0.53 -6.14 7.86
N ILE A 46 -1.46 -6.38 8.80
CA ILE A 46 -2.07 -5.34 9.63
C ILE A 46 -1.05 -4.53 10.46
N PRO A 47 -0.03 -5.15 11.12
CA PRO A 47 0.97 -4.39 11.85
C PRO A 47 1.69 -3.36 10.97
N TYR A 48 2.04 -3.77 9.75
CA TYR A 48 2.71 -2.91 8.76
C TYR A 48 1.78 -1.83 8.20
N LEU A 49 0.48 -2.05 8.15
CA LEU A 49 -0.49 -1.03 7.74
C LEU A 49 -0.73 0.01 8.86
N ILE A 50 -0.66 -0.39 10.12
CA ILE A 50 -0.89 0.48 11.28
C ILE A 50 0.34 1.37 11.53
N GLU A 51 1.55 0.83 11.43
CA GLU A 51 2.79 1.60 11.59
C GLU A 51 2.93 2.74 10.58
N LEU A 52 2.29 2.61 9.40
CA LEU A 52 2.23 3.70 8.42
C LEU A 52 1.58 4.98 8.98
N LYS A 53 0.72 4.90 10.02
CA LYS A 53 0.01 6.05 10.63
C LYS A 53 0.91 7.19 11.10
N GLN A 54 2.15 6.91 11.49
CA GLN A 54 3.07 7.94 11.98
C GLN A 54 3.89 8.60 10.86
N ASN A 55 4.16 7.89 9.76
CA ASN A 55 5.06 8.34 8.67
C ASN A 55 4.36 8.36 7.30
N PHE A 56 3.13 8.90 7.25
CA PHE A 56 2.36 8.91 6.00
C PHE A 56 2.76 10.03 5.05
N THR A 57 2.97 9.66 3.80
CA THR A 57 2.68 10.55 2.66
C THR A 57 1.18 10.70 2.51
N LYS A 58 0.68 11.93 2.54
CA LYS A 58 -0.72 12.26 2.29
C LYS A 58 -0.84 12.88 0.90
N TYR A 59 -1.82 12.42 0.13
CA TYR A 59 -2.21 13.02 -1.14
C TYR A 59 -3.71 12.80 -1.34
N ALA A 60 -4.39 13.68 -2.08
CA ALA A 60 -5.80 13.48 -2.38
C ALA A 60 -5.96 12.35 -3.42
N LEU A 61 -6.98 11.52 -3.24
CA LEU A 61 -7.27 10.45 -4.18
C LEU A 61 -7.57 11.00 -5.58
N SER A 62 -8.27 12.14 -5.65
CA SER A 62 -8.58 12.83 -6.91
C SER A 62 -7.34 13.18 -7.72
N GLU A 63 -6.24 13.60 -7.07
CA GLU A 63 -4.99 13.98 -7.73
C GLU A 63 -4.30 12.77 -8.39
N ILE A 64 -4.45 11.57 -7.82
CA ILE A 64 -3.93 10.34 -8.41
C ILE A 64 -4.85 9.79 -9.50
N MET A 65 -6.17 9.96 -9.37
CA MET A 65 -7.13 9.45 -10.34
C MET A 65 -6.94 10.04 -11.75
N GLU A 66 -6.39 11.25 -11.84
CA GLU A 66 -6.07 11.89 -13.13
C GLU A 66 -4.76 11.38 -13.76
N LEU A 67 -3.91 10.70 -12.98
CA LEU A 67 -2.62 10.17 -13.44
C LEU A 67 -2.77 8.76 -14.00
N ASN A 68 -2.76 8.64 -15.33
CA ASN A 68 -2.90 7.34 -16.02
C ASN A 68 -1.59 6.55 -16.19
N SER A 69 -0.43 7.21 -16.07
CA SER A 69 0.87 6.56 -16.23
C SER A 69 1.38 6.03 -14.89
N LYS A 70 1.78 4.76 -14.86
CA LYS A 70 2.43 4.12 -13.71
C LYS A 70 3.60 4.95 -13.17
N TYR A 71 4.43 5.49 -14.05
CA TYR A 71 5.59 6.30 -13.66
C TYR A 71 5.18 7.67 -13.10
N SER A 72 4.14 8.29 -13.67
CA SER A 72 3.60 9.55 -13.17
C SER A 72 3.05 9.38 -11.74
N ILE A 73 2.34 8.29 -11.46
CA ILE A 73 1.86 7.97 -10.10
C ILE A 73 3.03 7.80 -9.13
N ILE A 74 4.10 7.09 -9.53
CA ILE A 74 5.29 6.89 -8.68
C ILE A 74 5.98 8.23 -8.39
N LEU A 75 6.19 9.05 -9.42
CA LEU A 75 6.84 10.35 -9.30
C LEU A 75 6.04 11.29 -8.41
N TYR A 76 4.72 11.36 -8.61
CA TYR A 76 3.83 12.16 -7.79
C TYR A 76 3.84 11.72 -6.32
N LYS A 77 3.81 10.41 -6.06
CA LYS A 77 3.97 9.87 -4.70
C LYS A 77 5.29 10.31 -4.08
N TRP A 78 6.40 10.19 -4.80
CA TRP A 78 7.73 10.58 -4.32
C TRP A 78 7.82 12.08 -3.99
N LEU A 79 7.29 12.94 -4.87
CA LEU A 79 7.21 14.37 -4.62
C LEU A 79 6.36 14.69 -3.38
N SER A 80 5.20 14.05 -3.26
CA SER A 80 4.31 14.24 -2.11
C SER A 80 4.94 13.80 -0.79
N MET A 81 5.86 12.82 -0.80
CA MET A 81 6.58 12.40 0.42
C MET A 81 7.50 13.51 0.94
N ASN A 82 8.08 14.31 0.05
CA ASN A 82 9.11 15.30 0.37
C ASN A 82 8.59 16.74 0.40
N TYR A 83 7.47 17.02 -0.28
CA TYR A 83 6.86 18.34 -0.43
C TYR A 83 5.39 18.30 -0.02
N ASN A 84 5.12 17.67 1.13
CA ASN A 84 3.76 17.40 1.59
C ASN A 84 2.97 18.71 1.83
N GLN A 85 2.17 19.12 0.85
CA GLN A 85 1.35 20.34 0.87
C GLN A 85 0.35 20.40 2.04
N TYR A 86 0.06 19.26 2.67
CA TYR A 86 -0.85 19.14 3.81
C TYR A 86 -0.19 19.36 5.18
N GLU A 87 1.12 19.58 5.25
CA GLU A 87 1.76 20.08 6.48
C GLU A 87 1.45 21.57 6.74
N HIS A 88 0.97 22.29 5.72
CA HIS A 88 0.77 23.75 5.77
C HIS A 88 -0.68 24.21 5.98
N TYR A 89 -1.63 23.29 6.19
CA TYR A 89 -3.00 23.64 6.57
C TYR A 89 -3.25 23.16 8.00
N SER A 90 -3.07 24.07 8.97
CA SER A 90 -3.51 23.95 10.37
C SER A 90 -4.90 24.53 10.55
#